data_AF-A0A2G5BHX6-F1
#
_entry.id   AF-A0A2G5BHX6-F1
#
_cell.length_a   1.000
_cell.length_b   1.000
_cell.length_c   1.000
_cell.angle_alpha   90.00
_cell.angle_beta   90.00
_cell.angle_gamma   90.00
#
_symmetry.space_group_name_H-M   'P 1'
#
loop_
_entity.id
_entity.type
_entity.pdbx_description
1 polymer ?
#
loop_
_entity_poly.entity_id
_entity_poly.type
_entity_poly.pdbx_seq_one_letter_code
_entity_poly.pdbx_strand_id
1 'polypeptide(L)'
;VFASLILFSMMGVLVRVYLTRLFTYIGEPIYGLIWAQMVGCFIMGIATRTKGVLMRYSPALNLGVTTGLCGSITTFSSWQLLVFVQFFNTARHDHTRFKNFLGGMSVLVSTLACSMGALYLGQIIGCELRLLYDTKLLGGRPSSIRRGWIGWNEWRSVDLALGIVGILVIAASVIVIALARNTRSVSIALLFGCIGTLLRWRLASLNRGSKRVERLLPRFIADLPLGTFVANVIGSAVLAIVHVLQTGAVIQPSATSCYVLTAVADGFCGCLTTVSTFAAELSALESRRSMTYAVVSIVATQAFFILIAGIYFKTATIDYPVC
;
A
#
# COMPACT_ATOMS: atom_id res chain seq x y z
N VAL A 1 -2.29 -4.65 18.94
CA VAL A 1 -2.11 -4.89 17.48
C VAL A 1 -3.09 -4.08 16.63
N PHE A 2 -4.41 -4.30 16.74
CA PHE A 2 -5.39 -3.57 15.91
C PHE A 2 -5.27 -2.05 15.99
N ALA A 3 -5.21 -1.49 17.21
CA ALA A 3 -5.06 -0.04 17.38
C ALA A 3 -3.77 0.52 16.74
N SER A 4 -2.66 -0.22 16.83
CA SER A 4 -1.40 0.17 16.18
C SER A 4 -1.52 0.14 14.66
N LEU A 5 -2.10 -0.93 14.08
CA LEU A 5 -2.35 -1.00 12.64
C LEU A 5 -3.23 0.16 12.16
N ILE A 6 -4.31 0.46 12.89
CA ILE A 6 -5.23 1.56 12.58
C ILE A 6 -4.48 2.90 12.61
N LEU A 7 -3.86 3.24 13.73
CA LEU A 7 -3.15 4.51 13.91
C LEU A 7 -2.12 4.75 12.81
N PHE A 8 -1.24 3.78 12.59
CA PHE A 8 -0.18 3.91 11.60
C PHE A 8 -0.71 3.86 10.16
N SER A 9 -1.82 3.16 9.87
CA SER A 9 -2.46 3.20 8.56
C SER A 9 -3.04 4.59 8.25
N MET A 10 -3.70 5.24 9.21
CA MET A 10 -4.22 6.60 9.04
C MET A 10 -3.07 7.58 8.80
N MET A 11 -1.98 7.48 9.56
CA MET A 11 -0.78 8.28 9.32
C MET A 11 -0.20 8.02 7.93
N GLY A 12 -0.15 6.76 7.48
CA GLY A 12 0.34 6.41 6.15
C GLY A 12 -0.50 6.97 5.01
N VAL A 13 -1.83 6.94 5.14
CA VAL A 13 -2.74 7.57 4.17
C VAL A 13 -2.49 9.07 4.10
N LEU A 14 -2.36 9.75 5.23
CA LEU A 14 -2.04 11.18 5.26
C LEU A 14 -0.73 11.47 4.53
N VAL A 15 0.35 10.77 4.91
CA VAL A 15 1.65 10.95 4.28
C VAL A 15 1.57 10.72 2.76
N ARG A 16 0.90 9.66 2.29
CA ARG A 16 0.73 9.41 0.86
C ARG A 16 -0.02 10.53 0.15
N VAL A 17 -1.19 10.91 0.67
CA VAL A 17 -2.06 11.91 0.01
C VAL A 17 -1.35 13.26 -0.04
N TYR A 18 -0.74 13.70 1.07
CA TYR A 18 -0.06 14.98 1.12
C TYR A 18 1.25 14.99 0.33
N LEU A 19 2.07 13.93 0.37
CA LEU A 19 3.26 13.84 -0.49
C LEU A 19 2.88 13.86 -1.96
N THR A 20 1.86 13.11 -2.35
CA THR A 20 1.40 13.10 -3.74
C THR A 20 0.98 14.51 -4.16
N ARG A 21 0.14 15.19 -3.36
CA ARG A 21 -0.29 16.57 -3.64
C ARG A 21 0.85 17.58 -3.66
N LEU A 22 1.83 17.45 -2.76
CA LEU A 22 2.98 18.36 -2.66
C LEU A 22 3.85 18.29 -3.92
N PHE A 23 4.00 17.09 -4.48
CA PHE A 23 4.75 16.85 -5.70
C PHE A 23 3.86 16.75 -6.94
N THR A 24 2.61 17.24 -6.85
CA THR A 24 1.73 17.41 -8.02
C THR A 24 1.66 18.88 -8.40
N TYR A 25 2.40 19.29 -9.43
CA TYR A 25 2.44 20.67 -9.91
C TYR A 25 2.72 20.75 -11.41
N ILE A 26 2.39 21.89 -12.03
CA ILE A 26 2.57 22.10 -13.48
C ILE A 26 4.06 22.04 -13.81
N GLY A 27 4.43 21.13 -14.72
CA GLY A 27 5.82 20.94 -15.13
C GLY A 27 6.65 20.11 -14.14
N GLU A 28 6.02 19.30 -13.29
CA GLU A 28 6.74 18.37 -12.42
C GLU A 28 7.67 17.43 -13.22
N PRO A 29 8.91 17.20 -12.74
CA PRO A 29 9.87 16.36 -13.45
C PRO A 29 9.53 14.86 -13.34
N ILE A 30 8.86 14.47 -12.25
CA ILE A 30 8.42 13.11 -11.97
C ILE A 30 7.06 13.16 -11.26
N TYR A 31 6.21 12.17 -11.53
CA TYR A 31 4.85 12.14 -10.99
C TYR A 31 4.82 11.96 -9.48
N GLY A 32 3.96 12.72 -8.79
CA GLY A 32 3.94 12.81 -7.32
C GLY A 32 3.87 11.47 -6.55
N LEU A 33 3.19 10.45 -7.09
CA LEU A 33 3.06 9.15 -6.42
C LEU A 33 4.42 8.49 -6.14
N ILE A 34 5.44 8.70 -6.98
CA ILE A 34 6.75 8.05 -6.84
C ILE A 34 7.40 8.38 -5.48
N TRP A 35 7.21 9.61 -4.99
CA TRP A 35 7.74 10.08 -3.71
C TRP A 35 7.13 9.34 -2.53
N ALA A 36 5.82 9.10 -2.55
CA ALA A 36 5.17 8.29 -1.53
C ALA A 36 5.74 6.85 -1.54
N GLN A 37 5.92 6.25 -2.72
CA GLN A 37 6.50 4.90 -2.82
C GLN A 37 7.92 4.85 -2.24
N MET A 38 8.77 5.83 -2.59
CA MET A 38 10.14 5.92 -2.08
C MET A 38 10.16 6.07 -0.56
N VAL A 39 9.39 7.00 0.02
CA VAL A 39 9.34 7.20 1.47
C VAL A 39 8.88 5.93 2.19
N GLY A 40 7.81 5.29 1.73
CA GLY A 40 7.32 4.07 2.35
C GLY A 40 8.28 2.89 2.22
N CYS A 41 8.97 2.74 1.08
CA CYS A 41 9.98 1.71 0.89
C CYS A 41 11.25 1.97 1.70
N PHE A 42 11.68 3.22 1.83
CA PHE A 42 12.80 3.63 2.67
C PHE A 42 12.59 3.27 4.14
N ILE A 43 11.43 3.65 4.70
CA ILE A 43 11.09 3.32 6.10
C ILE A 43 10.99 1.80 6.27
N MET A 44 10.40 1.08 5.31
CA MET A 44 10.36 -0.39 5.32
C MET A 44 11.78 -0.99 5.33
N GLY A 45 12.71 -0.43 4.54
CA GLY A 45 14.11 -0.85 4.49
C GLY A 45 14.77 -0.78 5.87
N ILE A 46 14.62 0.35 6.57
CA ILE A 46 15.11 0.52 7.94
C ILE A 46 14.46 -0.51 8.87
N ALA A 47 13.14 -0.61 8.83
CA ALA A 47 12.37 -1.48 9.71
C ALA A 47 12.70 -2.97 9.53
N THR A 48 13.02 -3.42 8.30
CA THR A 48 13.42 -4.81 8.05
C THR A 48 14.73 -5.18 8.75
N ARG A 49 15.67 -4.23 8.87
CA ARG A 49 16.96 -4.44 9.54
C ARG A 49 16.90 -4.23 11.05
N THR A 50 16.04 -3.32 11.52
CA THR A 50 15.84 -3.04 12.95
C THR A 50 14.68 -3.82 13.58
N LYS A 51 14.11 -4.81 12.88
CA LYS A 51 12.98 -5.63 13.33
C LYS A 51 13.16 -6.19 14.75
N GLY A 52 14.36 -6.67 15.09
CA GLY A 52 14.66 -7.20 16.42
C GLY A 52 14.45 -6.16 17.53
N VAL A 53 14.92 -4.93 17.29
CA VAL A 53 14.74 -3.78 18.20
C VAL A 53 13.26 -3.45 18.34
N LEU A 54 12.54 -3.28 17.22
CA LEU A 54 11.11 -2.95 17.21
C LEU A 54 10.26 -4.00 17.94
N MET A 55 10.49 -5.29 17.68
CA MET A 55 9.80 -6.40 18.35
C MET A 55 10.05 -6.41 19.86
N ARG A 56 11.25 -6.01 20.31
CA ARG A 56 11.56 -5.91 21.74
C ARG A 56 10.88 -4.73 22.42
N TYR A 57 10.64 -3.61 21.73
CA TYR A 57 9.86 -2.50 22.28
C TYR A 57 8.38 -2.83 22.29
N SER A 58 7.80 -3.09 21.13
CA SER A 58 6.44 -3.59 21.01
C SER A 58 6.29 -4.34 19.69
N PRO A 59 5.89 -5.60 19.74
CA PRO A 59 5.56 -6.32 18.52
C PRO A 59 4.38 -5.71 17.75
N ALA A 60 3.45 -5.02 18.45
CA ALA A 60 2.40 -4.24 17.81
C ALA A 60 2.99 -3.03 17.07
N LEU A 61 3.96 -2.33 17.64
CA LEU A 61 4.68 -1.24 16.98
C LEU A 61 5.39 -1.70 15.70
N ASN A 62 6.06 -2.85 15.72
CA ASN A 62 6.68 -3.40 14.50
C ASN A 62 5.64 -3.59 13.39
N LEU A 63 4.47 -4.16 13.71
CA LEU A 63 3.37 -4.32 12.75
C LEU A 63 2.77 -2.96 12.33
N GLY A 64 2.66 -2.01 13.26
CA GLY A 64 2.23 -0.65 13.00
C GLY A 64 3.13 0.04 11.99
N VAL A 65 4.44 0.03 12.19
CA VAL A 65 5.41 0.68 11.27
C VAL A 65 5.47 -0.03 9.92
N THR A 66 5.58 -1.36 9.90
CA THR A 66 5.75 -2.12 8.65
C THR A 66 4.42 -2.26 7.91
N THR A 67 3.46 -2.97 8.50
CA THR A 67 2.17 -3.26 7.87
C THR A 67 1.28 -2.02 7.86
N GLY A 68 1.18 -1.26 8.95
CA GLY A 68 0.34 -0.04 8.99
C GLY A 68 0.91 1.09 8.14
N LEU A 69 2.01 1.70 8.57
CA LEU A 69 2.55 2.93 8.02
C LEU A 69 3.13 2.72 6.63
N CYS A 70 4.20 1.94 6.49
CA CYS A 70 4.86 1.74 5.20
C CYS A 70 3.89 1.14 4.18
N GLY A 71 3.05 0.21 4.65
CA GLY A 71 2.00 -0.40 3.86
C GLY A 71 0.99 0.59 3.28
N SER A 72 0.54 1.58 4.07
CA SER A 72 -0.45 2.59 3.66
C SER A 72 0.13 3.85 3.00
N ILE A 73 1.42 4.15 3.23
CA ILE A 73 2.18 5.16 2.47
C ILE A 73 2.32 4.72 1.02
N THR A 74 2.69 3.46 0.81
CA THR A 74 2.82 2.90 -0.55
C THR A 74 1.49 2.37 -1.07
N THR A 75 1.30 2.30 -2.37
CA THR A 75 0.07 1.72 -2.97
C THR A 75 0.40 1.05 -4.30
N PHE A 76 0.16 -0.26 -4.40
CA PHE A 76 0.40 -0.98 -5.66
C PHE A 76 -0.71 -0.66 -6.67
N SER A 77 -1.96 -0.60 -6.22
CA SER A 77 -3.12 -0.34 -7.09
C SER A 77 -3.03 1.00 -7.80
N SER A 78 -2.70 2.09 -7.09
CA SER A 78 -2.57 3.42 -7.72
C SER A 78 -1.39 3.48 -8.70
N TRP A 79 -0.29 2.77 -8.41
CA TRP A 79 0.83 2.65 -9.35
C TRP A 79 0.39 1.93 -10.64
N GLN A 80 -0.30 0.81 -10.52
CA GLN A 80 -0.79 0.07 -11.68
C GLN A 80 -1.85 0.83 -12.48
N LEU A 81 -2.69 1.63 -11.82
CA LEU A 81 -3.61 2.54 -12.49
C LEU A 81 -2.85 3.59 -13.33
N LEU A 82 -1.77 4.20 -12.80
CA LEU A 82 -0.96 5.14 -13.59
C LEU A 82 -0.33 4.48 -14.82
N VAL A 83 0.16 3.23 -14.68
CA VAL A 83 0.68 2.45 -15.81
C VAL A 83 -0.42 2.21 -16.86
N PHE A 84 -1.61 1.80 -16.43
CA PHE A 84 -2.76 1.56 -17.31
C PHE A 84 -3.18 2.83 -18.07
N VAL A 85 -3.30 3.96 -17.37
CA VAL A 85 -3.67 5.26 -17.96
C VAL A 85 -2.71 5.67 -19.08
N GLN A 86 -1.41 5.42 -18.91
CA GLN A 86 -0.42 5.69 -19.95
C GLN A 86 -0.54 4.71 -21.13
N PHE A 87 -0.73 3.41 -20.89
CA PHE A 87 -0.91 2.44 -21.95
C PHE A 87 -2.17 2.69 -22.80
N PHE A 88 -3.27 3.06 -22.15
CA PHE A 88 -4.54 3.32 -22.83
C PHE A 88 -4.70 4.75 -23.33
N ASN A 89 -3.82 5.68 -22.92
CA ASN A 89 -3.91 7.11 -23.25
C ASN A 89 -5.31 7.67 -22.98
N THR A 90 -5.81 7.48 -21.76
CA THR A 90 -7.16 7.94 -21.37
C THR A 90 -7.32 9.45 -21.50
N ALA A 91 -6.21 10.21 -21.41
CA ALA A 91 -6.17 11.65 -21.66
C ALA A 91 -6.20 12.05 -23.15
N ARG A 92 -6.22 11.08 -24.07
CA ARG A 92 -6.31 11.28 -25.54
C ARG A 92 -5.27 12.25 -26.10
N HIS A 93 -4.04 12.20 -25.59
CA HIS A 93 -2.93 12.96 -26.14
C HIS A 93 -2.62 12.53 -27.59
N ASP A 94 -2.06 13.43 -28.39
CA ASP A 94 -1.61 13.17 -29.76
C ASP A 94 -0.31 12.33 -29.78
N HIS A 95 -0.45 11.09 -29.33
CA HIS A 95 0.63 10.13 -29.16
C HIS A 95 0.40 8.90 -30.04
N THR A 96 1.49 8.40 -30.64
CA THR A 96 1.45 7.07 -31.28
C THR A 96 1.28 5.98 -30.22
N ARG A 97 0.75 4.82 -30.61
CA ARG A 97 0.61 3.65 -29.71
C ARG A 97 1.94 3.27 -29.05
N PHE A 98 3.05 3.44 -29.76
CA PHE A 98 4.38 3.18 -29.22
C PHE A 98 4.77 4.19 -28.12
N LYS A 99 4.44 5.47 -28.27
CA LYS A 99 4.65 6.48 -27.21
C LYS A 99 3.84 6.14 -25.95
N ASN A 100 2.61 5.67 -26.08
CA ASN A 100 1.78 5.21 -24.95
C ASN A 100 2.42 4.02 -24.22
N PHE A 101 2.92 3.05 -24.99
CA PHE A 101 3.68 1.92 -24.45
C PHE A 101 4.93 2.39 -23.69
N LEU A 102 5.73 3.30 -24.28
CA LEU A 102 6.90 3.86 -23.62
C LEU A 102 6.53 4.63 -22.34
N GLY A 103 5.41 5.37 -22.33
CA GLY A 103 4.90 6.07 -21.16
C GLY A 103 4.56 5.12 -20.01
N GLY A 104 3.78 4.07 -20.28
CA GLY A 104 3.43 3.07 -19.25
C GLY A 104 4.64 2.29 -18.76
N MET A 105 5.57 1.93 -19.66
CA MET A 105 6.83 1.29 -19.28
C MET A 105 7.71 2.21 -18.44
N SER A 106 7.72 3.52 -18.72
CA SER A 106 8.46 4.51 -17.94
C SER A 106 7.95 4.56 -16.50
N VAL A 107 6.62 4.65 -16.30
CA VAL A 107 6.01 4.64 -14.96
C VAL A 107 6.25 3.32 -14.23
N LEU A 108 6.19 2.19 -14.94
CA LEU A 108 6.44 0.87 -14.39
C LEU A 108 7.88 0.73 -13.90
N VAL A 109 8.86 0.98 -14.79
CA VAL A 109 10.27 0.79 -14.48
C VAL A 109 10.76 1.80 -13.45
N SER A 110 10.43 3.08 -13.61
CA SER A 110 10.91 4.13 -12.69
C SER A 110 10.34 3.95 -11.27
N THR A 111 9.04 3.65 -11.11
CA THR A 111 8.47 3.38 -9.77
C THR A 111 9.17 2.21 -9.11
N LEU A 112 9.34 1.09 -9.83
CA LEU A 112 9.95 -0.11 -9.28
C LEU A 112 11.42 0.13 -8.91
N ALA A 113 12.18 0.77 -9.79
CA ALA A 113 13.58 1.09 -9.56
C ALA A 113 13.76 2.03 -8.36
N CYS A 114 13.00 3.13 -8.30
CA CYS A 114 13.06 4.09 -7.19
C CYS A 114 12.60 3.46 -5.86
N SER A 115 11.57 2.61 -5.89
CA SER A 115 11.09 1.89 -4.69
C SER A 115 12.14 0.91 -4.16
N MET A 116 12.75 0.13 -5.04
CA MET A 116 13.84 -0.79 -4.68
C MET A 116 15.08 -0.04 -4.19
N GLY A 117 15.49 1.03 -4.89
CA GLY A 117 16.62 1.87 -4.47
C GLY A 117 16.40 2.49 -3.09
N ALA A 118 15.20 3.02 -2.83
CA ALA A 118 14.84 3.56 -1.53
C ALA A 118 14.84 2.47 -0.43
N LEU A 119 14.32 1.28 -0.72
CA LEU A 119 14.38 0.13 0.19
C LEU A 119 15.83 -0.22 0.54
N TYR A 120 16.72 -0.35 -0.45
CA TYR A 120 18.12 -0.68 -0.23
C TYR A 120 18.84 0.39 0.59
N LEU A 121 18.61 1.68 0.29
CA LEU A 121 19.15 2.77 1.08
C LEU A 121 18.68 2.70 2.54
N GLY A 122 17.39 2.43 2.75
CA GLY A 122 16.83 2.22 4.09
C GLY A 122 17.47 1.02 4.81
N GLN A 123 17.78 -0.07 4.09
CA GLN A 123 18.48 -1.21 4.68
C GLN A 123 19.92 -0.89 5.09
N ILE A 124 20.65 -0.08 4.31
CA ILE A 124 22.01 0.35 4.67
C ILE A 124 21.96 1.11 6.00
N ILE A 125 21.12 2.15 6.09
CA ILE A 125 20.95 2.94 7.32
C ILE A 125 20.44 2.08 8.47
N GLY A 126 19.50 1.18 8.20
CA GLY A 126 18.97 0.25 9.21
C GLY A 126 20.03 -0.71 9.76
N CYS A 127 21.06 -1.05 8.98
CA CYS A 127 22.19 -1.85 9.44
C CYS A 127 23.07 -1.07 10.43
N GLU A 128 23.41 0.18 10.11
CA GLU A 128 24.15 1.07 11.01
C GLU A 128 23.39 1.33 12.32
N LEU A 129 22.10 1.64 12.22
CA LEU A 129 21.24 1.80 13.40
C LEU A 129 21.21 0.54 14.25
N ARG A 130 21.11 -0.64 13.63
CA ARG A 130 21.13 -1.90 14.36
C ARG A 130 22.42 -2.04 15.17
N LEU A 131 23.59 -1.72 14.61
CA LEU A 131 24.86 -1.81 15.32
C LEU A 131 24.93 -0.88 16.54
N LEU A 132 24.39 0.34 16.42
CA LEU A 132 24.31 1.29 17.55
C LEU A 132 23.47 0.76 18.71
N TYR A 133 22.35 0.08 18.41
CA TYR A 133 21.44 -0.45 19.42
C TYR A 133 21.77 -1.89 19.86
N ASP A 134 22.59 -2.65 19.13
CA ASP A 134 22.95 -4.05 19.45
C ASP A 134 23.96 -4.18 20.60
N THR A 135 24.73 -3.14 20.93
CA THR A 135 25.86 -3.22 21.89
C THR A 135 25.47 -3.45 23.36
N LYS A 136 24.19 -3.40 23.74
CA LYS A 136 23.76 -3.65 25.14
C LYS A 136 22.56 -4.59 25.31
N LEU A 137 22.00 -5.13 24.22
CA LEU A 137 20.64 -5.71 24.28
C LEU A 137 20.51 -7.17 23.77
N LEU A 138 21.41 -7.77 23.00
CA LEU A 138 21.19 -9.12 22.43
C LEU A 138 21.47 -10.31 23.37
N GLY A 139 20.93 -10.31 24.59
CA GLY A 139 20.95 -11.47 25.50
C GLY A 139 19.66 -12.31 25.52
N GLY A 140 18.58 -11.88 24.85
CA GLY A 140 17.25 -12.50 24.98
C GLY A 140 16.60 -12.87 23.63
N ARG A 141 15.97 -14.04 23.56
CA ARG A 141 15.19 -14.48 22.40
C ARG A 141 14.03 -13.50 22.14
N PRO A 142 13.82 -13.01 20.91
CA PRO A 142 12.66 -12.18 20.60
C PRO A 142 11.38 -12.99 20.84
N SER A 143 10.45 -12.44 21.62
CA SER A 143 9.15 -13.06 21.83
C SER A 143 8.39 -13.12 20.51
N SER A 144 8.06 -14.32 20.05
CA SER A 144 7.20 -14.51 18.89
C SER A 144 5.77 -14.15 19.28
N ILE A 145 5.17 -13.12 18.68
CA ILE A 145 3.71 -12.99 18.76
C ILE A 145 3.11 -14.18 18.01
N ARG A 146 2.41 -15.06 18.73
CA ARG A 146 1.36 -15.88 18.08
C ARG A 146 0.33 -14.89 17.54
N ARG A 147 -0.09 -15.02 16.28
CA ARG A 147 -1.19 -14.24 15.65
C ARG A 147 -2.58 -14.46 16.32
N GLY A 148 -2.62 -14.73 17.63
CA GLY A 148 -3.80 -14.81 18.48
C GLY A 148 -3.87 -13.62 19.45
N TRP A 149 -4.85 -13.65 20.34
CA TRP A 149 -5.06 -12.63 21.35
C TRP A 149 -3.89 -12.61 22.34
N ILE A 150 -3.28 -11.44 22.51
CA ILE A 150 -2.29 -11.20 23.58
C ILE A 150 -3.09 -11.11 24.88
N GLY A 151 -2.79 -11.95 25.86
CA GLY A 151 -3.42 -11.88 27.18
C GLY A 151 -3.15 -10.53 27.84
N TRP A 152 -4.09 -10.02 28.63
CA TRP A 152 -4.00 -8.70 29.30
C TRP A 152 -2.70 -8.50 30.08
N ASN A 153 -2.08 -9.57 30.59
CA ASN A 153 -0.85 -9.53 31.39
C ASN A 153 0.44 -9.30 30.57
N GLU A 154 0.37 -9.27 29.23
CA GLU A 154 1.53 -9.05 28.36
C GLU A 154 1.57 -7.64 27.73
N TRP A 155 0.65 -6.76 28.11
CA TRP A 155 0.56 -5.40 27.55
C TRP A 155 1.69 -4.53 28.07
N ARG A 156 2.46 -3.93 27.16
CA ARG A 156 3.45 -2.92 27.52
C ARG A 156 2.79 -1.54 27.54
N SER A 157 3.29 -0.61 28.34
CA SER A 157 2.77 0.78 28.39
C SER A 157 2.71 1.45 27.02
N VAL A 158 3.63 1.08 26.12
CA VAL A 158 3.65 1.52 24.71
C VAL A 158 2.41 1.05 23.96
N ASP A 159 1.91 -0.16 24.19
CA ASP A 159 0.73 -0.69 23.51
C ASP A 159 -0.55 0.04 23.93
N LEU A 160 -0.65 0.40 25.23
CA LEU A 160 -1.75 1.19 25.75
C LEU A 160 -1.73 2.62 25.20
N ALA A 161 -0.55 3.27 25.19
CA ALA A 161 -0.40 4.61 24.61
C ALA A 161 -0.79 4.63 23.13
N LEU A 162 -0.32 3.66 22.33
CA LEU A 162 -0.73 3.51 20.93
C LEU A 162 -2.24 3.28 20.79
N GLY A 163 -2.84 2.54 21.73
CA GLY A 163 -4.29 2.34 21.83
C GLY A 163 -5.05 3.65 21.98
N ILE A 164 -4.69 4.44 23.00
CA ILE A 164 -5.32 5.73 23.32
C ILE A 164 -5.15 6.70 22.15
N VAL A 165 -3.92 6.86 21.65
CA VAL A 165 -3.63 7.75 20.50
C VAL A 165 -4.42 7.31 19.26
N GLY A 166 -4.52 6.01 18.99
CA GLY A 166 -5.34 5.49 17.91
C GLY A 166 -6.81 5.88 18.02
N ILE A 167 -7.40 5.74 19.21
CA ILE A 167 -8.79 6.14 19.47
C ILE A 167 -8.98 7.65 19.27
N LEU A 168 -8.05 8.47 19.79
CA LEU A 168 -8.08 9.92 19.63
C LEU A 168 -8.01 10.36 18.17
N VAL A 169 -7.17 9.71 17.36
CA VAL A 169 -7.05 10.00 15.92
C VAL A 169 -8.31 9.58 15.15
N ILE A 170 -8.93 8.45 15.50
CA ILE A 170 -10.23 8.07 14.93
C ILE A 170 -11.29 9.11 15.30
N ALA A 171 -11.40 9.48 16.57
CA ALA A 171 -12.36 10.48 17.03
C ALA A 171 -12.16 11.83 16.32
N ALA A 172 -10.91 12.29 16.21
CA ALA A 172 -10.56 13.50 15.46
C ALA A 172 -10.98 13.40 13.99
N SER A 173 -10.74 12.25 13.33
CA SER A 173 -11.15 12.06 11.94
C SER A 173 -12.68 12.14 11.76
N VAL A 174 -13.45 11.56 12.68
CA VAL A 174 -14.92 11.63 12.68
C VAL A 174 -15.41 13.07 12.89
N ILE A 175 -14.79 13.81 13.81
CA ILE A 175 -15.10 15.22 14.05
C ILE A 175 -14.81 16.06 12.79
N VAL A 176 -13.66 15.86 12.15
CA VAL A 176 -13.29 16.60 10.93
C VAL A 176 -14.25 16.30 9.77
N ILE A 177 -14.77 15.06 9.64
CA ILE A 177 -15.81 14.73 8.65
C ILE A 177 -17.05 15.61 8.84
N ALA A 178 -17.48 15.82 10.08
CA ALA A 178 -18.64 16.65 10.39
C ALA A 178 -18.36 18.14 10.14
N LEU A 179 -17.20 18.65 10.59
CA LEU A 179 -16.94 20.09 10.67
C LEU A 179 -16.26 20.70 9.43
N ALA A 180 -15.39 19.97 8.73
CA ALA A 180 -14.55 20.53 7.69
C ALA A 180 -14.89 19.97 6.30
N ARG A 181 -15.63 20.73 5.48
CA ARG A 181 -16.03 20.30 4.12
C ARG A 181 -14.83 20.03 3.22
N ASN A 182 -13.79 20.86 3.29
CA ASN A 182 -12.63 20.78 2.39
C ASN A 182 -11.74 19.54 2.61
N THR A 183 -11.72 18.98 3.82
CA THR A 183 -10.90 17.81 4.17
C THR A 183 -11.71 16.54 4.33
N ARG A 184 -13.03 16.61 4.11
CA ARG A 184 -13.97 15.49 4.29
C ARG A 184 -13.58 14.25 3.49
N SER A 185 -13.15 14.42 2.24
CA SER A 185 -12.71 13.30 1.39
C SER A 185 -11.53 12.54 2.01
N VAL A 186 -10.52 13.28 2.49
CA VAL A 186 -9.33 12.70 3.14
C VAL A 186 -9.74 11.98 4.42
N SER A 187 -10.57 12.60 5.27
CA SER A 187 -10.97 12.01 6.55
C SER A 187 -11.77 10.71 6.38
N ILE A 188 -12.65 10.62 5.37
CA ILE A 188 -13.35 9.36 5.06
C ILE A 188 -12.36 8.32 4.51
N ALA A 189 -11.40 8.73 3.67
CA ALA A 189 -10.34 7.84 3.19
C ALA A 189 -9.47 7.28 4.33
N LEU A 190 -9.24 8.03 5.42
CA LEU A 190 -8.54 7.50 6.60
C LEU A 190 -9.27 6.30 7.21
N LEU A 191 -10.59 6.39 7.37
CA LEU A 191 -11.42 5.32 7.93
C LEU A 191 -11.44 4.09 7.01
N PHE A 192 -11.57 4.28 5.71
CA PHE A 192 -11.52 3.19 4.72
C PHE A 192 -10.11 2.56 4.65
N GLY A 193 -9.06 3.35 4.85
CA GLY A 193 -7.68 2.88 4.92
C GLY A 193 -7.44 1.87 6.05
N CYS A 194 -8.11 2.07 7.20
CA CYS A 194 -8.08 1.11 8.31
C CYS A 194 -8.61 -0.26 7.86
N ILE A 195 -9.75 -0.30 7.15
CA ILE A 195 -10.36 -1.55 6.67
C ILE A 195 -9.42 -2.26 5.69
N GLY A 196 -8.85 -1.52 4.73
CA GLY A 196 -7.89 -2.07 3.76
C GLY A 196 -6.66 -2.67 4.45
N THR A 197 -6.11 -1.97 5.45
CA THR A 197 -4.95 -2.45 6.21
C THR A 197 -5.24 -3.69 7.04
N LEU A 198 -6.40 -3.76 7.69
CA LEU A 198 -6.81 -4.93 8.46
C LEU A 198 -7.00 -6.15 7.56
N LEU A 199 -7.61 -5.96 6.38
CA LEU A 199 -7.74 -7.03 5.39
C LEU A 199 -6.37 -7.47 4.88
N ARG A 200 -5.47 -6.55 4.52
CA ARG A 200 -4.09 -6.90 4.13
C ARG A 200 -3.35 -7.66 5.22
N TRP A 201 -3.46 -7.23 6.48
CA TRP A 201 -2.86 -7.94 7.62
C TRP A 201 -3.41 -9.36 7.76
N ARG A 202 -4.72 -9.55 7.55
CA ARG A 202 -5.32 -10.89 7.51
C ARG A 202 -4.82 -11.71 6.33
N LEU A 203 -4.72 -11.14 5.13
CA LEU A 203 -4.22 -11.82 3.92
C LEU A 203 -2.75 -12.19 4.03
N ALA A 204 -1.93 -11.37 4.69
CA ALA A 204 -0.51 -11.66 4.96
C ALA A 204 -0.33 -12.96 5.77
N SER A 205 -1.39 -13.49 6.38
CA SER A 205 -1.36 -14.81 7.01
C SER A 205 -1.10 -15.97 6.03
N LEU A 206 -1.36 -15.75 4.73
CA LEU A 206 -1.14 -16.67 3.63
C LEU A 206 0.29 -16.61 3.06
N ASN A 207 1.11 -15.62 3.46
CA ASN A 207 2.51 -15.55 3.07
C ASN A 207 3.31 -16.73 3.68
N ARG A 208 4.45 -17.04 3.06
CA ARG A 208 5.39 -18.16 3.35
C ARG A 208 5.28 -18.81 4.74
N GLY A 209 5.24 -20.15 4.77
CA GLY A 209 5.22 -20.96 5.99
C GLY A 209 3.82 -21.26 6.53
N SER A 210 2.78 -21.00 5.74
CA SER A 210 1.42 -21.41 6.08
C SER A 210 1.22 -22.90 5.76
N LYS A 211 1.19 -23.73 6.80
CA LYS A 211 0.86 -25.17 6.70
C LYS A 211 -0.46 -25.46 5.97
N ARG A 212 -1.35 -24.47 5.84
CA ARG A 212 -2.60 -24.57 5.05
C ARG A 212 -2.31 -24.46 3.56
N VAL A 213 -1.47 -23.50 3.15
CA VAL A 213 -1.10 -23.27 1.74
C VAL A 213 -0.20 -24.40 1.24
N GLU A 214 0.78 -24.82 2.03
CA GLU A 214 1.70 -25.92 1.68
C GLU A 214 0.98 -27.26 1.43
N ARG A 215 -0.21 -27.45 2.00
CA ARG A 215 -1.05 -28.64 1.76
C ARG A 215 -1.89 -28.55 0.48
N LEU A 216 -2.20 -27.36 0.00
CA LEU A 216 -3.15 -27.13 -1.09
C LEU A 216 -2.46 -26.84 -2.43
N LEU A 217 -1.26 -26.28 -2.41
CA LEU A 217 -0.57 -25.82 -3.61
C LEU A 217 0.81 -26.47 -3.76
N PRO A 218 1.30 -26.62 -5.01
CA PRO A 218 2.67 -27.07 -5.27
C PRO A 218 3.70 -26.20 -4.54
N ARG A 219 4.79 -26.81 -4.07
CA ARG A 219 5.84 -26.13 -3.27
C ARG A 219 6.36 -24.84 -3.93
N PHE A 220 6.54 -24.84 -5.25
CA PHE A 220 7.04 -23.66 -5.98
C PHE A 220 6.10 -22.44 -5.89
N ILE A 221 4.79 -22.65 -5.69
CA ILE A 221 3.79 -21.59 -5.48
C ILE A 221 3.64 -21.27 -3.99
N ALA A 222 3.64 -22.29 -3.14
CA ALA A 222 3.52 -22.13 -1.69
C ALA A 222 4.68 -21.30 -1.09
N ASP A 223 5.83 -21.31 -1.75
CA ASP A 223 7.00 -20.51 -1.40
C ASP A 223 6.90 -19.04 -1.85
N LEU A 224 5.82 -18.60 -2.48
CA LEU A 224 5.63 -17.20 -2.88
C LEU A 224 4.84 -16.41 -1.82
N PRO A 225 4.99 -15.07 -1.75
CA PRO A 225 4.18 -14.23 -0.89
C PRO A 225 2.74 -14.07 -1.44
N LEU A 226 1.92 -15.11 -1.28
CA LEU A 226 0.57 -15.18 -1.83
C LEU A 226 -0.40 -14.18 -1.20
N GLY A 227 -0.28 -13.90 0.09
CA GLY A 227 -1.10 -12.90 0.78
C GLY A 227 -0.93 -11.51 0.19
N THR A 228 0.32 -11.08 -0.03
CA THR A 228 0.64 -9.79 -0.65
C THR A 228 0.18 -9.76 -2.11
N PHE A 229 0.38 -10.86 -2.86
CA PHE A 229 -0.10 -10.99 -4.24
C PHE A 229 -1.63 -10.85 -4.33
N VAL A 230 -2.37 -11.61 -3.54
CA VAL A 230 -3.84 -11.58 -3.51
C VAL A 230 -4.34 -10.20 -3.11
N ALA A 231 -3.73 -9.57 -2.11
CA ALA A 231 -4.10 -8.22 -1.69
C ALA A 231 -3.90 -7.20 -2.82
N ASN A 232 -2.74 -7.24 -3.49
CA ASN A 232 -2.42 -6.35 -4.62
C ASN A 232 -3.36 -6.57 -5.82
N VAL A 233 -3.68 -7.82 -6.16
CA VAL A 233 -4.59 -8.14 -7.27
C VAL A 233 -6.02 -7.71 -6.97
N ILE A 234 -6.58 -8.11 -5.83
CA ILE A 234 -7.96 -7.77 -5.47
C ILE A 234 -8.12 -6.25 -5.31
N GLY A 235 -7.20 -5.59 -4.61
CA GLY A 235 -7.28 -4.14 -4.43
C GLY A 235 -7.14 -3.36 -5.74
N SER A 236 -6.34 -3.86 -6.69
CA SER A 236 -6.23 -3.25 -8.03
C SER A 236 -7.49 -3.47 -8.86
N ALA A 237 -8.11 -4.65 -8.79
CA ALA A 237 -9.37 -4.92 -9.47
C ALA A 237 -10.52 -4.05 -8.94
N VAL A 238 -10.61 -3.88 -7.61
CA VAL A 238 -11.57 -2.96 -7.00
C VAL A 238 -11.30 -1.51 -7.44
N LEU A 239 -10.03 -1.08 -7.45
CA LEU A 239 -9.68 0.25 -7.93
C LEU A 239 -10.04 0.45 -9.41
N ALA A 240 -9.90 -0.56 -10.26
CA ALA A 240 -10.31 -0.48 -11.66
C ALA A 240 -11.83 -0.22 -11.80
N ILE A 241 -12.66 -0.91 -10.99
CA ILE A 241 -14.11 -0.68 -10.95
C ILE A 241 -14.41 0.74 -10.48
N VAL A 242 -13.79 1.17 -9.38
CA VAL A 242 -14.00 2.52 -8.82
C VAL A 242 -13.58 3.59 -9.83
N HIS A 243 -12.47 3.40 -10.54
CA HIS A 243 -12.00 4.33 -11.56
C HIS A 243 -13.01 4.49 -12.71
N VAL A 244 -13.62 3.39 -13.18
CA VAL A 244 -14.71 3.45 -14.17
C VAL A 244 -15.92 4.22 -13.64
N LEU A 245 -16.30 3.99 -12.38
CA LEU A 245 -17.42 4.72 -11.74
C LEU A 245 -17.13 6.22 -11.59
N GLN A 246 -15.88 6.61 -11.39
CA GLN A 246 -15.45 8.01 -11.29
C GLN A 246 -15.38 8.72 -12.65
N THR A 247 -15.18 7.99 -13.75
CA THR A 247 -14.85 8.57 -15.08
C THR A 247 -16.04 8.62 -16.06
N GLY A 248 -17.26 8.30 -15.63
CA GLY A 248 -18.45 8.52 -16.47
C GLY A 248 -19.51 7.45 -16.44
N ALA A 249 -19.25 6.29 -15.85
CA ALA A 249 -20.23 5.19 -15.84
C ALA A 249 -21.49 5.53 -15.04
N VAL A 250 -21.40 6.52 -14.14
CA VAL A 250 -22.54 7.07 -13.39
C VAL A 250 -22.80 8.50 -13.85
N ILE A 251 -24.01 8.73 -14.37
CA ILE A 251 -24.47 10.07 -14.77
C ILE A 251 -24.86 10.86 -13.51
N GLN A 252 -24.24 12.04 -13.31
CA GLN A 252 -24.53 12.96 -12.20
C GLN A 252 -24.48 12.31 -10.79
N PRO A 253 -23.33 11.76 -10.36
CA PRO A 253 -23.16 11.22 -9.02
C PRO A 253 -23.33 12.31 -7.97
N SER A 254 -23.96 11.95 -6.85
CA SER A 254 -24.05 12.84 -5.69
C SER A 254 -22.65 13.12 -5.12
N ALA A 255 -22.46 14.26 -4.45
CA ALA A 255 -21.21 14.57 -3.75
C ALA A 255 -20.80 13.47 -2.75
N THR A 256 -21.78 12.86 -2.08
CA THR A 256 -21.57 11.73 -1.17
C THR A 256 -21.03 10.51 -1.90
N SER A 257 -21.56 10.20 -3.09
CA SER A 257 -21.07 9.12 -3.94
C SER A 257 -19.59 9.35 -4.30
N CYS A 258 -19.22 10.57 -4.71
CA CYS A 258 -17.83 10.90 -5.00
C CYS A 258 -16.93 10.74 -3.77
N TYR A 259 -17.35 11.23 -2.58
CA TYR A 259 -16.58 11.04 -1.35
C TYR A 259 -16.33 9.56 -1.02
N VAL A 260 -17.34 8.71 -1.20
CA VAL A 260 -17.21 7.27 -0.96
C VAL A 260 -16.29 6.62 -2.00
N LEU A 261 -16.44 6.96 -3.29
CA LEU A 261 -15.57 6.43 -4.34
C LEU A 261 -14.11 6.82 -4.10
N THR A 262 -13.83 8.08 -3.77
CA THR A 262 -12.48 8.53 -3.38
C THR A 262 -11.98 7.79 -2.13
N ALA A 263 -12.82 7.57 -1.14
CA ALA A 263 -12.42 6.83 0.07
C ALA A 263 -12.13 5.35 -0.21
N VAL A 264 -12.86 4.71 -1.12
CA VAL A 264 -12.57 3.33 -1.56
C VAL A 264 -11.27 3.29 -2.36
N ALA A 265 -11.05 4.25 -3.27
CA ALA A 265 -9.83 4.33 -4.07
C ALA A 265 -8.59 4.63 -3.22
N ASP A 266 -8.56 5.81 -2.60
CA ASP A 266 -7.40 6.32 -1.87
C ASP A 266 -7.28 5.71 -0.49
N GLY A 267 -8.38 5.37 0.19
CA GLY A 267 -8.35 4.74 1.50
C GLY A 267 -8.18 3.22 1.39
N PHE A 268 -9.26 2.54 1.02
CA PHE A 268 -9.33 1.08 1.06
C PHE A 268 -8.33 0.40 0.10
N CYS A 269 -8.38 0.67 -1.21
CA CYS A 269 -7.49 0.05 -2.19
C CYS A 269 -6.03 0.48 -1.97
N GLY A 270 -5.83 1.76 -1.68
CA GLY A 270 -4.53 2.32 -1.33
C GLY A 270 -3.85 1.65 -0.13
N CYS A 271 -4.62 1.22 0.88
CA CYS A 271 -4.07 0.54 2.07
C CYS A 271 -4.11 -0.99 2.02
N LEU A 272 -5.01 -1.56 1.22
CA LEU A 272 -5.08 -2.99 0.96
C LEU A 272 -3.89 -3.43 0.12
N THR A 273 -3.49 -2.63 -0.85
CA THR A 273 -2.34 -2.90 -1.72
C THR A 273 -1.08 -2.22 -1.20
N THR A 274 0.11 -2.70 -1.58
CA THR A 274 1.38 -2.13 -1.08
C THR A 274 2.55 -2.41 -2.01
N VAL A 275 3.43 -1.42 -2.17
CA VAL A 275 4.73 -1.57 -2.84
C VAL A 275 5.85 -1.84 -1.84
N SER A 276 5.79 -1.28 -0.63
CA SER A 276 6.86 -1.48 0.37
C SER A 276 7.03 -2.93 0.81
N THR A 277 5.93 -3.64 1.06
CA THR A 277 5.98 -5.07 1.39
C THR A 277 6.41 -5.90 0.19
N PHE A 278 5.87 -5.59 -1.00
CA PHE A 278 6.23 -6.23 -2.26
C PHE A 278 7.74 -6.09 -2.56
N ALA A 279 8.31 -4.90 -2.43
CA ALA A 279 9.74 -4.63 -2.63
C ALA A 279 10.60 -5.39 -1.60
N ALA A 280 10.21 -5.39 -0.33
CA ALA A 280 10.90 -6.16 0.71
C ALA A 280 10.90 -7.67 0.40
N GLU A 281 9.77 -8.21 -0.07
CA GLU A 281 9.66 -9.60 -0.49
C GLU A 281 10.51 -9.92 -1.72
N LEU A 282 10.53 -9.03 -2.73
CA LEU A 282 11.42 -9.17 -3.89
C LEU A 282 12.90 -9.21 -3.50
N SER A 283 13.31 -8.40 -2.52
CA SER A 283 14.69 -8.39 -2.01
C SER A 283 15.07 -9.64 -1.21
N ALA A 284 14.07 -10.38 -0.70
CA ALA A 284 14.26 -11.58 0.11
C ALA A 284 14.09 -12.90 -0.69
N LEU A 285 13.60 -12.81 -1.93
CA LEU A 285 13.41 -13.94 -2.83
C LEU A 285 14.69 -14.23 -3.63
N GLU A 286 14.91 -15.51 -3.99
CA GLU A 286 15.90 -15.88 -5.00
C GLU A 286 15.59 -15.19 -6.34
N SER A 287 16.62 -14.83 -7.11
CA SER A 287 16.49 -14.00 -8.31
C SER A 287 15.38 -14.47 -9.27
N ARG A 288 15.35 -15.76 -9.63
CA ARG A 288 14.32 -16.31 -10.54
C ARG A 288 12.91 -16.17 -9.98
N ARG A 289 12.73 -16.55 -8.70
CA ARG A 289 11.42 -16.47 -8.03
C ARG A 289 10.97 -15.04 -7.84
N SER A 290 11.89 -14.14 -7.53
CA SER A 290 11.67 -12.70 -7.42
C SER A 290 11.15 -12.13 -8.74
N MET A 291 11.80 -12.43 -9.86
CA MET A 291 11.37 -12.00 -11.19
C MET A 291 10.00 -12.57 -11.57
N THR A 292 9.77 -13.87 -11.38
CA THR A 292 8.47 -14.48 -11.65
C THR A 292 7.37 -13.84 -10.80
N TYR A 293 7.62 -13.64 -9.51
CA TYR A 293 6.67 -13.00 -8.59
C TYR A 293 6.34 -11.58 -9.01
N ALA A 294 7.34 -10.78 -9.40
CA ALA A 294 7.13 -9.42 -9.86
C ALA A 294 6.30 -9.37 -11.14
N VAL A 295 6.70 -10.14 -12.16
CA VAL A 295 6.02 -10.18 -13.46
C VAL A 295 4.58 -10.64 -13.31
N VAL A 296 4.34 -11.75 -12.60
CA VAL A 296 2.99 -12.29 -12.40
C VAL A 296 2.10 -11.30 -11.64
N SER A 297 2.62 -10.63 -10.61
CA SER A 297 1.87 -9.60 -9.87
C SER A 297 1.44 -8.45 -10.79
N ILE A 298 2.38 -7.89 -11.56
CA ILE A 298 2.12 -6.76 -12.45
C ILE A 298 1.17 -7.17 -13.58
N VAL A 299 1.46 -8.26 -14.30
CA VAL A 299 0.64 -8.72 -15.43
C VAL A 299 -0.78 -9.07 -14.98
N ALA A 300 -0.95 -9.77 -13.85
CA ALA A 300 -2.29 -10.07 -13.33
C ALA A 300 -3.08 -8.80 -13.04
N THR A 301 -2.47 -7.79 -12.40
CA THR A 301 -3.15 -6.53 -12.13
C THR A 301 -3.49 -5.74 -13.39
N GLN A 302 -2.57 -5.66 -14.35
CA GLN A 302 -2.82 -4.99 -15.63
C GLN A 302 -3.93 -5.69 -16.42
N ALA A 303 -3.99 -7.03 -16.39
CA ALA A 303 -5.08 -7.77 -17.02
C ALA A 303 -6.45 -7.37 -16.45
N PHE A 304 -6.58 -7.22 -15.13
CA PHE A 304 -7.83 -6.73 -14.52
C PHE A 304 -8.17 -5.29 -14.93
N PHE A 305 -7.19 -4.38 -14.97
CA PHE A 305 -7.44 -3.02 -15.47
C PHE A 305 -7.90 -3.00 -16.93
N ILE A 306 -7.29 -3.82 -17.79
CA ILE A 306 -7.68 -3.95 -19.19
C ILE A 306 -9.10 -4.50 -19.31
N LEU A 307 -9.42 -5.56 -18.58
CA LEU A 307 -10.74 -6.21 -18.65
C LEU A 307 -11.86 -5.32 -18.10
N ILE A 308 -11.60 -4.53 -17.07
CA ILE A 308 -12.63 -3.70 -16.43
C ILE A 308 -12.67 -2.31 -17.07
N ALA A 309 -11.57 -1.55 -16.96
CA ALA A 309 -11.51 -0.17 -17.43
C ALA A 309 -11.26 -0.07 -18.93
N GLY A 310 -10.39 -0.93 -19.50
CA GLY A 310 -10.08 -0.91 -20.92
C GLY A 310 -11.29 -1.19 -21.82
N ILE A 311 -12.17 -2.12 -21.41
CA ILE A 311 -13.43 -2.39 -22.13
C ILE A 311 -14.33 -1.14 -22.07
N TYR A 312 -14.52 -0.56 -20.88
CA TYR A 312 -15.35 0.63 -20.70
C TYR A 312 -14.89 1.79 -21.59
N PHE A 313 -13.63 2.21 -21.51
CA PHE A 313 -13.11 3.35 -22.28
C PHE A 313 -13.13 3.15 -23.79
N LYS A 314 -13.12 1.91 -24.27
CA LYS A 314 -13.26 1.62 -25.70
C LYS A 314 -14.71 1.71 -26.19
N THR A 315 -15.67 1.45 -25.30
CA THR A 315 -17.11 1.46 -25.61
C THR A 315 -17.81 2.77 -25.25
N ALA A 316 -17.26 3.55 -24.33
CA ALA A 316 -17.85 4.79 -23.85
C ALA A 316 -17.69 5.91 -24.88
N THR A 317 -18.76 6.65 -25.12
CA THR A 317 -18.80 7.79 -26.05
C THR A 317 -18.43 9.12 -25.38
N ILE A 318 -18.46 9.19 -24.05
CA ILE A 318 -18.21 10.41 -23.26
C ILE A 318 -17.32 10.05 -22.06
N ASP A 319 -16.13 10.68 -22.00
CA ASP A 319 -15.18 10.56 -20.90
C ASP A 319 -14.99 11.94 -20.26
N TYR A 320 -15.70 12.23 -19.17
CA TYR A 320 -15.39 13.37 -18.32
C TYR A 320 -15.21 12.88 -16.88
N PRO A 321 -14.20 13.35 -16.14
CA PRO A 321 -14.11 13.07 -14.72
C PRO A 321 -15.37 13.60 -14.03
N VAL A 322 -16.13 12.70 -13.41
CA VAL A 322 -17.39 13.04 -12.72
C VAL A 322 -17.19 13.14 -11.22
N CYS A 323 -16.13 12.49 -10.73
CA CYS A 323 -15.50 12.60 -9.42
C CYS A 323 -13.97 12.57 -9.67
#